data_AF-A0A960FAX2-F1
#
_entry.id   AF-A0A960FAX2-F1
#
_cell.length_a   1.000
_cell.length_b   1.000
_cell.length_c   1.000
_cell.angle_alpha   90.00
_cell.angle_beta   90.00
_cell.angle_gamma   90.00
#
_symmetry.space_group_name_H-M   'P 1'
#
loop_
_entity.id
_entity.type
_entity.pdbx_description
1 polymer ?
#
loop_
_entity_poly.entity_id
_entity_poly.type
_entity_poly.pdbx_seq_one_letter_code
_entity_poly.pdbx_strand_id
1 'polypeptide(L)'
;MSNEVQRAAVTDCPVCRQLLLDGPDTQTFVVAPADGGGWHQWSAALLRLVRRIGSEPTRALIVSQQPLTQRYLQCLIGHGIAEVQASSNVYLRGSSRLSTGEEALLARLGWQPPDRDHDDPELMPANWWVPRIAGDWPALVELLSATAIVALGFDERFPVSVHTFGCDRPCRACSWPDAFPHTDREEPDE
;
A
#
# COMPACT_ATOMS: atom_id res chain seq x y z
N MET A 1 -21.80 -17.19 21.65
CA MET A 1 -21.48 -17.46 20.24
C MET A 1 -20.13 -16.85 19.98
N SER A 2 -19.20 -17.70 19.57
CA SER A 2 -17.78 -17.63 19.91
C SER A 2 -16.98 -16.70 19.00
N ASN A 3 -16.33 -15.69 19.58
CA ASN A 3 -15.30 -14.85 18.93
C ASN A 3 -13.95 -15.60 18.80
N GLU A 4 -13.98 -16.87 18.42
CA GLU A 4 -12.80 -17.74 18.34
C GLU A 4 -12.51 -18.27 16.94
N VAL A 5 -13.30 -17.89 15.93
CA VAL A 5 -13.14 -18.35 14.55
C VAL A 5 -12.79 -17.17 13.65
N GLN A 6 -11.53 -16.71 13.71
CA GLN A 6 -10.77 -15.97 12.66
C GLN A 6 -9.44 -15.36 13.17
N ARG A 7 -8.88 -15.84 14.29
CA ARG A 7 -7.42 -15.74 14.56
C ARG A 7 -6.64 -16.94 13.97
N ALA A 8 -7.20 -17.57 12.94
CA ALA A 8 -6.66 -18.78 12.33
C ALA A 8 -5.64 -18.46 11.24
N ALA A 9 -4.48 -17.95 11.67
CA ALA A 9 -3.15 -18.21 11.12
C ALA A 9 -2.13 -17.29 11.82
N VAL A 10 -2.04 -17.37 13.15
CA VAL A 10 -0.75 -17.08 13.79
C VAL A 10 0.25 -17.98 13.09
N THR A 11 1.17 -17.36 12.36
CA THR A 11 2.15 -18.02 11.50
C THR A 11 2.86 -19.13 12.28
N ASP A 12 2.67 -20.39 11.88
CA ASP A 12 3.50 -21.52 12.33
C ASP A 12 4.96 -21.37 11.88
N CYS A 13 5.28 -20.31 11.13
CA CYS A 13 6.65 -19.92 10.82
C CYS A 13 7.35 -19.39 12.08
N PRO A 14 8.35 -20.09 12.64
CA PRO A 14 9.07 -19.63 13.83
C PRO A 14 9.80 -18.30 13.60
N VAL A 15 10.23 -18.02 12.36
CA VAL A 15 10.85 -16.75 11.98
C VAL A 15 9.85 -15.60 12.07
N CYS A 16 8.61 -15.78 11.59
CA CYS A 16 7.57 -14.76 11.72
C CYS A 16 7.25 -14.47 13.19
N ARG A 17 7.11 -15.53 14.00
CA ARG A 17 6.85 -15.38 15.44
C ARG A 17 7.94 -14.58 16.15
N GLN A 18 9.22 -14.86 15.86
CA GLN A 18 10.33 -14.13 16.46
C GLN A 18 10.32 -12.66 16.02
N LEU A 19 10.15 -12.40 14.73
CA LEU A 19 10.11 -11.03 14.18
C LEU A 19 8.91 -10.21 14.70
N LEU A 20 7.78 -10.85 15.03
CA LEU A 20 6.64 -10.17 15.66
C LEU A 20 6.94 -9.76 17.10
N LEU A 21 7.72 -10.56 17.84
CA LEU A 21 8.13 -10.24 19.21
C LEU A 21 9.18 -9.12 19.26
N ASP A 22 10.07 -9.08 18.26
CA ASP A 22 11.15 -8.10 18.16
C ASP A 22 10.74 -6.83 17.38
N GLY A 23 9.56 -6.84 16.77
CA GLY A 23 9.10 -5.82 15.84
C GLY A 23 8.80 -4.49 16.52
N PRO A 24 8.98 -3.35 15.81
CA PRO A 24 8.60 -2.05 16.35
C PRO A 24 7.08 -1.91 16.47
N ASP A 25 6.63 -1.12 17.45
CA ASP A 25 5.22 -0.79 17.63
C ASP A 25 4.60 -0.13 16.38
N THR A 26 3.28 -0.22 16.29
CA THR A 26 2.49 0.55 15.31
C THR A 26 2.75 2.04 15.50
N GLN A 27 3.08 2.73 14.40
CA GLN A 27 3.34 4.15 14.37
C GLN A 27 2.36 4.86 13.43
N THR A 28 1.81 5.98 13.88
CA THR A 28 0.98 6.87 13.06
C THR A 28 1.64 8.24 13.00
N PHE A 29 1.86 8.72 11.79
CA PHE A 29 2.35 10.06 11.52
C PHE A 29 1.22 10.87 10.88
N VAL A 30 0.90 12.03 11.43
CA VAL A 30 -0.07 12.96 10.85
C VAL A 30 0.68 14.23 10.49
N VAL A 31 0.75 14.55 9.20
CA VAL A 31 1.54 15.68 8.71
C VAL A 31 0.71 16.45 7.70
N ALA A 32 0.42 17.72 7.97
CA ALA A 32 -0.04 18.63 6.91
C ALA A 32 1.17 19.02 6.05
N PRO A 33 1.16 18.78 4.73
CA PRO A 33 2.26 19.22 3.87
C PRO A 33 2.56 20.71 4.03
N ALA A 34 1.53 21.55 4.20
CA ALA A 34 1.67 22.99 4.42
C ALA A 34 2.41 23.40 5.70
N ASP A 35 2.44 22.56 6.75
CA ASP A 35 3.05 22.92 8.06
C ASP A 35 4.59 22.80 8.07
N GLY A 36 5.20 22.42 6.94
CA GLY A 36 6.66 22.26 6.85
C GLY A 36 7.27 22.64 5.51
N GLY A 37 6.57 22.41 4.39
CA GLY A 37 7.03 22.88 3.06
C GLY A 37 6.49 22.10 1.86
N GLY A 38 5.19 21.84 1.87
CA GLY A 38 4.42 21.31 0.75
C GLY A 38 4.75 19.86 0.38
N TRP A 39 4.29 19.46 -0.79
CA TRP A 39 4.47 18.10 -1.31
C TRP A 39 5.94 17.68 -1.42
N HIS A 40 6.84 18.60 -1.78
CA HIS A 40 8.26 18.28 -1.88
C HIS A 40 8.85 17.77 -0.55
N GLN A 41 8.58 18.46 0.55
CA GLN A 41 9.08 18.03 1.86
C GLN A 41 8.36 16.77 2.36
N TRP A 42 7.07 16.64 2.06
CA TRP A 42 6.31 15.44 2.37
C TRP A 42 6.90 14.22 1.65
N SER A 43 7.15 14.30 0.34
CA SER A 43 7.79 13.23 -0.44
C SER A 43 9.19 12.90 0.08
N ALA A 44 9.99 13.90 0.47
CA ALA A 44 11.30 13.67 1.07
C ALA A 44 11.20 12.93 2.42
N ALA A 45 10.19 13.24 3.24
CA ALA A 45 9.93 12.53 4.49
C ALA A 45 9.46 11.09 4.25
N LEU A 46 8.56 10.89 3.30
CA LEU A 46 8.11 9.56 2.87
C LEU A 46 9.29 8.73 2.35
N LEU A 47 10.20 9.31 1.57
CA LEU A 47 11.42 8.63 1.10
C LEU A 47 12.33 8.20 2.25
N ARG A 48 12.52 9.03 3.28
CA ARG A 48 13.29 8.63 4.47
C ARG A 48 12.61 7.46 5.19
N LEU A 49 11.28 7.49 5.31
CA LEU A 49 10.51 6.40 5.92
C LEU A 49 10.65 5.10 5.11
N VAL A 50 10.37 5.14 3.80
CA VAL A 50 10.44 4.00 2.88
C VAL A 50 11.85 3.42 2.85
N ARG A 51 12.90 4.24 2.80
CA ARG A 51 14.30 3.76 2.86
C ARG A 51 14.62 3.04 4.17
N ARG A 52 14.10 3.54 5.30
CA ARG A 52 14.31 2.93 6.61
C ARG A 52 13.66 1.55 6.67
N ILE A 53 12.38 1.45 6.28
CA ILE A 53 11.62 0.19 6.40
C ILE A 53 11.82 -0.77 5.22
N GLY A 54 12.37 -0.31 4.10
CA GLY A 54 12.55 -1.08 2.87
C GLY A 54 13.40 -2.33 3.02
N SER A 55 14.36 -2.33 3.95
CA SER A 55 15.23 -3.48 4.23
C SER A 55 14.89 -4.21 5.53
N GLU A 56 13.86 -3.75 6.25
CA GLU A 56 13.38 -4.36 7.49
C GLU A 56 12.47 -5.58 7.19
N PRO A 57 12.08 -6.35 8.22
CA PRO A 57 10.93 -7.25 8.13
C PRO A 57 9.71 -6.55 7.52
N THR A 58 8.86 -7.29 6.81
CA THR A 58 7.75 -6.70 6.06
C THR A 58 6.79 -5.95 6.98
N ARG A 59 6.47 -4.72 6.56
CA ARG A 59 5.50 -3.83 7.20
C ARG A 59 4.44 -3.41 6.20
N ALA A 60 3.27 -3.09 6.74
CA ALA A 60 2.23 -2.41 6.01
C ALA A 60 2.35 -0.90 6.24
N LEU A 61 2.10 -0.14 5.18
CA LEU A 61 2.03 1.31 5.18
C LEU A 61 0.71 1.72 4.52
N ILE A 62 -0.05 2.61 5.17
CA ILE A 62 -1.29 3.18 4.62
C ILE A 62 -1.16 4.70 4.63
N VAL A 63 -1.37 5.33 3.48
CA VAL A 63 -1.44 6.79 3.31
C VAL A 63 -2.89 7.18 3.03
N SER A 64 -3.44 8.08 3.82
CA SER A 64 -4.80 8.59 3.63
C SER A 64 -4.93 10.07 4.01
N GLN A 65 -5.97 10.72 3.51
CA GLN A 65 -6.33 12.10 3.86
C GLN A 65 -7.78 12.15 4.36
N GLN A 66 -7.99 11.57 5.54
CA GLN A 66 -9.28 11.61 6.22
C GLN A 66 -9.47 12.94 6.99
N PRO A 67 -10.72 13.41 7.17
CA PRO A 67 -11.97 12.85 6.67
C PRO A 67 -12.34 13.31 5.25
N LEU A 68 -11.47 14.07 4.58
CA LEU A 68 -11.79 14.72 3.29
C LEU A 68 -12.17 13.68 2.22
N THR A 69 -11.43 12.59 2.15
CA THR A 69 -11.73 11.47 1.26
C THR A 69 -11.58 10.13 1.99
N GLN A 70 -12.25 9.11 1.47
CA GLN A 70 -12.01 7.70 1.83
C GLN A 70 -10.93 7.05 0.96
N ARG A 71 -10.23 7.84 0.14
CA ARG A 71 -9.20 7.36 -0.79
C ARG A 71 -7.91 7.11 -0.04
N TYR A 72 -7.18 6.08 -0.45
CA TYR A 72 -5.95 5.68 0.22
C TYR A 72 -4.96 5.03 -0.74
N LEU A 73 -3.70 5.06 -0.34
CA LEU A 73 -2.64 4.20 -0.85
C LEU A 73 -2.27 3.21 0.24
N GLN A 74 -2.06 1.96 -0.13
CA GLN A 74 -1.52 0.96 0.77
C GLN A 74 -0.29 0.31 0.15
N CYS A 75 0.66 -0.06 0.99
CA CYS A 75 1.91 -0.65 0.57
C CYS A 75 2.33 -1.72 1.56
N LEU A 76 2.70 -2.89 1.06
CA LEU A 76 3.53 -3.85 1.78
C LEU A 76 4.98 -3.59 1.38
N ILE A 77 5.87 -3.49 2.36
CA ILE A 77 7.28 -3.15 2.10
C ILE A 77 8.20 -3.84 3.10
N GLY A 78 9.29 -4.42 2.60
CA GLY A 78 10.35 -5.04 3.41
C GLY A 78 11.21 -5.95 2.56
N HIS A 79 12.36 -6.39 3.11
CA HIS A 79 13.28 -7.31 2.42
C HIS A 79 13.75 -6.86 1.01
N GLY A 80 13.74 -5.56 0.74
CA GLY A 80 14.11 -5.00 -0.56
C GLY A 80 12.98 -4.98 -1.60
N ILE A 81 11.75 -5.33 -1.21
CA ILE A 81 10.59 -5.46 -2.11
C ILE A 81 9.46 -4.56 -1.59
N ALA A 82 8.70 -3.98 -2.51
CA ALA A 82 7.45 -3.32 -2.21
C ALA A 82 6.33 -3.77 -3.18
N GLU A 83 5.14 -3.92 -2.63
CA GLU A 83 3.88 -4.07 -3.35
C GLU A 83 2.98 -2.92 -2.97
N VAL A 84 2.31 -2.32 -3.96
CA VAL A 84 1.58 -1.06 -3.77
C VAL A 84 0.22 -1.15 -4.42
N GLN A 85 -0.79 -0.67 -3.71
CA GLN A 85 -2.17 -0.64 -4.15
C GLN A 85 -2.79 0.75 -3.88
N ALA A 86 -3.73 1.15 -4.73
CA ALA A 86 -4.52 2.36 -4.57
C ALA A 86 -6.01 2.01 -4.51
N SER A 87 -6.74 2.72 -3.65
CA SER A 87 -8.18 2.50 -3.44
C SER A 87 -8.96 2.47 -4.75
N SER A 88 -9.86 1.51 -4.92
CA SER A 88 -10.75 1.42 -6.08
C SER A 88 -12.20 1.79 -5.79
N ASN A 89 -12.97 1.98 -6.86
CA ASN A 89 -14.41 2.19 -6.83
C ASN A 89 -15.23 0.98 -6.32
N VAL A 90 -14.60 -0.17 -6.07
CA VAL A 90 -15.22 -1.31 -5.39
C VAL A 90 -15.55 -0.94 -3.94
N TYR A 91 -14.64 -0.23 -3.27
CA TYR A 91 -14.76 0.11 -1.85
C TYR A 91 -15.19 1.56 -1.60
N LEU A 92 -14.96 2.46 -2.56
CA LEU A 92 -15.27 3.88 -2.42
C LEU A 92 -16.77 4.18 -2.64
N ARG A 93 -17.31 5.09 -1.83
CA ARG A 93 -18.72 5.49 -1.83
C ARG A 93 -18.91 7.00 -2.00
N GLY A 94 -20.06 7.39 -2.52
CA GLY A 94 -20.47 8.79 -2.63
C GLY A 94 -19.42 9.67 -3.34
N SER A 95 -19.10 10.81 -2.74
CA SER A 95 -18.11 11.77 -3.26
C SER A 95 -16.66 11.27 -3.23
N SER A 96 -16.37 10.16 -2.53
CA SER A 96 -15.02 9.59 -2.51
C SER A 96 -14.73 8.71 -3.73
N ARG A 97 -15.75 8.34 -4.52
CA ARG A 97 -15.55 7.56 -5.75
C ARG A 97 -14.61 8.27 -6.71
N LEU A 98 -13.81 7.49 -7.43
CA LEU A 98 -12.98 7.97 -8.52
C LEU A 98 -13.88 8.22 -9.74
N SER A 99 -13.73 9.38 -10.34
CA SER A 99 -14.27 9.70 -11.65
C SER A 99 -13.50 8.94 -12.74
N THR A 100 -14.08 8.85 -13.93
CA THR A 100 -13.40 8.26 -15.11
C THR A 100 -12.09 8.98 -15.44
N GLY A 101 -12.01 10.28 -15.20
CA GLY A 101 -10.77 11.04 -15.38
C GLY A 101 -9.67 10.63 -14.41
N GLU A 102 -10.02 10.41 -13.14
CA GLU A 102 -9.08 9.95 -12.10
C GLU A 102 -8.61 8.51 -12.36
N GLU A 103 -9.51 7.60 -12.77
CA GLU A 103 -9.14 6.24 -13.19
C GLU A 103 -8.22 6.24 -14.42
N ALA A 104 -8.45 7.14 -15.39
CA ALA A 104 -7.57 7.30 -16.54
C ALA A 104 -6.18 7.85 -16.14
N LEU A 105 -6.09 8.69 -15.11
CA LEU A 105 -4.82 9.16 -14.56
C LEU A 105 -4.05 8.02 -13.87
N LEU A 106 -4.73 7.14 -13.12
CA LEU A 106 -4.12 5.93 -12.56
C LEU A 106 -3.52 5.07 -13.68
N ALA A 107 -4.26 4.78 -14.74
CA ALA A 107 -3.74 4.00 -15.87
C ALA A 107 -2.49 4.64 -16.51
N ARG A 108 -2.47 5.98 -16.65
CA ARG A 108 -1.30 6.72 -17.18
C ARG A 108 -0.07 6.67 -16.27
N LEU A 109 -0.29 6.56 -14.96
CA LEU A 109 0.77 6.37 -13.97
C LEU A 109 1.25 4.92 -13.89
N GLY A 110 0.73 4.02 -14.74
CA GLY A 110 1.14 2.62 -14.82
C GLY A 110 0.34 1.66 -13.95
N TRP A 111 -0.71 2.15 -13.28
CA TRP A 111 -1.58 1.30 -12.46
C TRP A 111 -2.45 0.40 -13.33
N GLN A 112 -2.52 -0.86 -12.94
CA GLN A 112 -3.41 -1.86 -13.49
C GLN A 112 -4.78 -1.77 -12.80
N PRO A 113 -5.87 -1.95 -13.55
CA PRO A 113 -7.22 -1.90 -12.99
C PRO A 113 -7.43 -3.05 -11.98
N PRO A 114 -8.37 -2.87 -11.05
CA PRO A 114 -8.72 -3.91 -10.10
C PRO A 114 -9.26 -5.14 -10.82
N ASP A 115 -8.75 -6.31 -10.45
CA ASP A 115 -9.28 -7.58 -10.92
C ASP A 115 -10.59 -7.87 -10.16
N ARG A 116 -11.72 -7.80 -10.87
CA ARG A 116 -13.05 -7.95 -10.27
C ARG A 116 -13.36 -9.39 -9.90
N ASP A 117 -12.65 -10.35 -10.47
CA ASP A 117 -12.94 -11.78 -10.28
C ASP A 117 -12.22 -12.36 -9.06
N HIS A 118 -11.33 -11.59 -8.43
CA HIS A 118 -10.45 -12.03 -7.34
C HIS A 118 -10.51 -11.11 -6.12
N ASP A 119 -11.69 -10.57 -5.78
CA ASP A 119 -11.87 -9.70 -4.62
C ASP A 119 -11.88 -10.52 -3.31
N ASP A 120 -10.73 -10.61 -2.65
CA ASP A 120 -10.62 -11.06 -1.26
C ASP A 120 -10.13 -9.89 -0.41
N PRO A 121 -11.00 -9.22 0.37
CA PRO A 121 -10.61 -8.06 1.17
C PRO A 121 -9.50 -8.33 2.18
N GLU A 122 -9.31 -9.58 2.60
CA GLU A 122 -8.30 -9.97 3.59
C GLU A 122 -6.97 -10.36 2.94
N LEU A 123 -6.97 -10.80 1.67
CA LEU A 123 -5.77 -11.31 0.98
C LEU A 123 -5.36 -10.49 -0.24
N MET A 124 -6.30 -10.10 -1.08
CA MET A 124 -6.07 -9.36 -2.32
C MET A 124 -7.31 -8.51 -2.63
N PRO A 125 -7.43 -7.32 -2.01
CA PRO A 125 -8.57 -6.46 -2.28
C PRO A 125 -8.53 -6.03 -3.74
N ALA A 126 -9.70 -5.91 -4.38
CA ALA A 126 -9.85 -5.44 -5.75
C ALA A 126 -9.52 -3.94 -5.87
N ASN A 127 -8.26 -3.59 -5.61
CA ASN A 127 -7.65 -2.27 -5.71
C ASN A 127 -6.87 -2.13 -7.02
N TRP A 128 -6.56 -0.88 -7.39
CA TRP A 128 -5.58 -0.63 -8.43
C TRP A 128 -4.21 -1.08 -7.93
N TRP A 129 -3.40 -1.69 -8.79
CA TRP A 129 -2.09 -2.22 -8.39
C TRP A 129 -1.01 -1.90 -9.43
N VAL A 130 0.25 -2.00 -9.03
CA VAL A 130 1.40 -1.93 -9.95
C VAL A 130 2.30 -3.14 -9.75
N PRO A 131 3.11 -3.53 -10.74
CA PRO A 131 4.14 -4.55 -10.55
C PRO A 131 5.03 -4.24 -9.34
N ARG A 132 5.53 -5.28 -8.68
CA ARG A 132 6.39 -5.15 -7.51
C ARG A 132 7.64 -4.33 -7.83
N ILE A 133 8.03 -3.49 -6.87
CA ILE A 133 9.21 -2.62 -6.99
C ILE A 133 10.34 -3.22 -6.14
N ALA A 134 11.49 -3.48 -6.78
CA ALA A 134 12.66 -4.05 -6.14
C ALA A 134 13.71 -2.97 -5.84
N GLY A 135 13.75 -2.49 -4.60
CA GLY A 135 14.80 -1.59 -4.10
C GLY A 135 14.80 -0.15 -4.62
N ASP A 136 14.02 0.18 -5.65
CA ASP A 136 13.91 1.54 -6.20
C ASP A 136 12.95 2.43 -5.38
N TRP A 137 13.43 2.82 -4.20
CA TRP A 137 12.67 3.66 -3.27
C TRP A 137 12.36 5.06 -3.78
N PRO A 138 13.26 5.74 -4.52
CA PRO A 138 12.91 7.00 -5.20
C PRO A 138 11.73 6.85 -6.15
N ALA A 139 11.74 5.87 -7.06
CA ALA A 139 10.65 5.66 -8.01
C ALA A 139 9.34 5.28 -7.30
N LEU A 140 9.41 4.45 -6.26
CA LEU A 140 8.25 4.12 -5.43
C LEU A 140 7.61 5.39 -4.82
N VAL A 141 8.41 6.27 -4.24
CA VAL A 141 7.89 7.49 -3.60
C VAL A 141 7.39 8.50 -4.62
N GLU A 142 8.04 8.59 -5.77
CA GLU A 142 7.55 9.40 -6.90
C GLU A 142 6.16 8.92 -7.34
N LEU A 143 6.00 7.61 -7.57
CA LEU A 143 4.71 6.99 -7.90
C LEU A 143 3.66 7.27 -6.82
N LEU A 144 3.96 7.01 -5.55
CA LEU A 144 3.03 7.25 -4.44
C LEU A 144 2.60 8.72 -4.36
N SER A 145 3.55 9.64 -4.51
CA SER A 145 3.28 11.08 -4.44
C SER A 145 2.43 11.53 -5.64
N ALA A 146 2.81 11.12 -6.86
CA ALA A 146 2.06 11.43 -8.07
C ALA A 146 0.62 10.89 -7.99
N THR A 147 0.45 9.65 -7.53
CA THR A 147 -0.89 9.07 -7.36
C THR A 147 -1.71 9.82 -6.31
N ALA A 148 -1.15 10.10 -5.14
CA ALA A 148 -1.85 10.83 -4.08
C ALA A 148 -2.35 12.20 -4.56
N ILE A 149 -1.47 12.96 -5.23
CA ILE A 149 -1.74 14.33 -5.65
C ILE A 149 -2.66 14.38 -6.88
N VAL A 150 -2.29 13.65 -7.94
CA VAL A 150 -2.91 13.81 -9.27
C VAL A 150 -4.15 12.95 -9.43
N ALA A 151 -4.11 11.70 -8.95
CA ALA A 151 -5.20 10.75 -9.18
C ALA A 151 -6.18 10.67 -8.01
N LEU A 152 -5.68 10.71 -6.77
CA LEU A 152 -6.52 10.64 -5.57
C LEU A 152 -6.97 12.03 -5.07
N GLY A 153 -6.39 13.10 -5.62
CA GLY A 153 -6.82 14.47 -5.35
C GLY A 153 -6.52 14.92 -3.92
N PHE A 154 -5.43 14.43 -3.31
CA PHE A 154 -5.00 14.90 -2.01
C PHE A 154 -4.60 16.36 -2.08
N ASP A 155 -4.99 17.13 -1.07
CA ASP A 155 -4.80 18.57 -1.00
C ASP A 155 -3.72 18.92 0.03
N GLU A 156 -2.72 19.70 -0.37
CA GLU A 156 -1.57 20.05 0.48
C GLU A 156 -1.93 20.84 1.75
N ARG A 157 -3.12 21.43 1.78
CA ARG A 157 -3.63 22.24 2.90
C ARG A 157 -4.22 21.38 4.01
N PHE A 158 -4.41 20.08 3.76
CA PHE A 158 -5.01 19.17 4.74
C PHE A 158 -4.00 18.12 5.22
N PRO A 159 -4.08 17.69 6.49
CA PRO A 159 -3.23 16.65 7.03
C PRO A 159 -3.30 15.33 6.24
N VAL A 160 -2.14 14.78 5.91
CA VAL A 160 -1.99 13.43 5.39
C VAL A 160 -1.54 12.51 6.52
N SER A 161 -2.27 11.43 6.72
CA SER A 161 -1.94 10.39 7.70
C SER A 161 -1.14 9.28 7.02
N VAL A 162 -0.02 8.91 7.63
CA VAL A 162 0.80 7.75 7.26
C VAL A 162 0.81 6.80 8.44
N HIS A 163 0.15 5.66 8.30
CA HIS A 163 0.12 4.61 9.29
C HIS A 163 1.10 3.51 8.89
N THR A 164 1.88 3.03 9.85
CA THR A 164 2.81 1.90 9.64
C THR A 164 2.65 0.88 10.75
N PHE A 165 2.54 -0.39 10.40
CA PHE A 165 2.34 -1.49 11.36
C PHE A 165 2.99 -2.78 10.85
N GLY A 166 3.29 -3.70 11.76
CA GLY A 166 3.84 -5.01 11.42
C GLY A 166 2.80 -5.87 10.71
N CYS A 167 3.23 -6.67 9.74
CA CYS A 167 2.39 -7.69 9.11
C CYS A 167 2.42 -8.99 9.93
N ASP A 168 1.35 -9.81 9.86
CA ASP A 168 1.30 -11.13 10.52
C ASP A 168 2.34 -12.13 9.97
N ARG A 169 2.87 -11.86 8.78
CA ARG A 169 3.82 -12.70 8.05
C ARG A 169 5.13 -11.97 7.72
N PRO A 170 5.83 -11.34 8.66
CA PRO A 170 6.85 -10.32 8.36
C PRO A 170 8.17 -10.88 7.79
N CYS A 171 8.35 -12.20 7.77
CA CYS A 171 9.55 -12.81 7.21
C CYS A 171 9.50 -12.82 5.67
N ARG A 172 10.68 -12.84 5.04
CA ARG A 172 10.81 -12.81 3.57
C ARG A 172 10.02 -13.92 2.90
N ALA A 173 10.19 -15.17 3.37
CA ALA A 173 9.57 -16.34 2.74
C ALA A 173 8.03 -16.31 2.79
N CYS A 174 7.44 -15.73 3.85
CA CYS A 174 5.99 -15.69 4.00
C CYS A 174 5.35 -14.44 3.39
N SER A 175 6.05 -13.31 3.34
CA SER A 175 5.56 -12.08 2.69
C SER A 175 5.79 -12.08 1.18
N TRP A 176 6.92 -12.63 0.74
CA TRP A 176 7.42 -12.52 -0.63
C TRP A 176 7.79 -13.92 -1.16
N PRO A 177 6.85 -14.87 -1.23
CA PRO A 177 7.14 -16.15 -1.84
C PRO A 177 7.53 -15.92 -3.30
N ASP A 178 8.63 -16.57 -3.72
CA ASP A 178 9.20 -16.44 -5.07
C ASP A 178 8.18 -16.85 -6.16
N ALA A 179 7.21 -17.69 -5.81
CA ALA A 179 6.01 -17.96 -6.59
C ALA A 179 4.85 -17.11 -6.06
N PHE A 180 4.56 -15.99 -6.73
CA PHE A 180 3.22 -15.41 -6.69
C PHE A 180 2.58 -15.61 -8.07
N PRO A 181 1.33 -16.10 -8.14
CA PRO A 181 0.67 -16.43 -9.40
C PRO A 181 0.24 -15.17 -10.15
N HIS A 182 1.17 -14.45 -10.80
CA HIS A 182 0.82 -13.31 -11.66
C HIS A 182 1.67 -13.20 -12.92
N THR A 183 2.16 -14.32 -13.47
CA THR A 183 2.92 -14.29 -14.73
C THR A 183 2.70 -15.51 -15.63
N ASP A 184 1.47 -16.03 -15.70
CA ASP A 184 1.05 -16.84 -16.86
C ASP A 184 -0.32 -16.33 -17.31
N ARG A 185 -0.37 -15.06 -17.71
CA ARG A 185 -1.40 -14.64 -18.68
C ARG A 185 -0.89 -15.20 -20.00
N GLU A 186 -1.31 -16.41 -20.36
CA GLU A 186 -1.29 -16.85 -21.74
C GLU A 186 -1.96 -15.74 -22.54
N GLU A 187 -1.19 -15.04 -23.38
CA GLU A 187 -1.78 -14.19 -24.40
C GLU A 187 -2.71 -15.10 -25.21
N PRO A 188 -3.99 -14.73 -25.42
CA PRO A 188 -4.83 -15.53 -26.29
C PRO A 188 -4.17 -15.56 -27.67
N ASP A 189 -3.81 -16.75 -28.13
CA ASP A 189 -3.39 -16.97 -29.51
C ASP A 189 -4.48 -16.38 -30.43
N GLU A 190 -4.14 -15.30 -31.15
CA GLU A 190 -4.97 -14.70 -32.20
C GLU A 190 -5.02 -15.57 -33.47
#